data_AF-A0A1V5F6T2-F1
#
_entry.id   AF-A0A1V5F6T2-F1
#
_cell.length_a   1.000
_cell.length_b   1.000
_cell.length_c   1.000
_cell.angle_alpha   90.00
_cell.angle_beta   90.00
_cell.angle_gamma   90.00
#
_symmetry.space_group_name_H-M   'P 1'
#
loop_
_entity.id
_entity.type
_entity.pdbx_description
1 polymer ?
#
loop_
_entity_poly.entity_id
_entity_poly.type
_entity_poly.pdbx_seq_one_letter_code
_entity_poly.pdbx_strand_id
1 'polypeptide(L)'
;MMRLYFILLLIAFVSCGGHSNSEFKLQNSFQIKLQDSICINAKDCFYFSTDSNLYRIFMYFSNAELKEKKIIDTVDFSPYKSKIHSFQSENNESYVVLWETEYEFYPLIYVYFITAGKIVKIGELLISLPCQSCESFEYPIKDIRMLQKGMNIEISFLKDVNYKPSNGNEWHLYKAGMLKCIFNAETNKLK
;
A
#
# COMPACT_ATOMS: atom_id res chain seq x y z
N MET A 1 38.60 5.69 47.64
CA MET A 1 38.38 5.86 46.20
C MET A 1 37.39 4.82 45.69
N MET A 2 36.08 4.99 45.93
CA MET A 2 35.07 3.99 45.52
C MET A 2 33.66 4.61 45.45
N ARG A 3 33.52 5.80 44.84
CA ARG A 3 32.20 6.45 44.65
C ARG A 3 31.99 7.10 43.28
N LEU A 4 32.97 7.05 42.37
CA LEU A 4 32.89 7.71 41.06
C LEU A 4 32.50 6.79 39.89
N TYR A 5 32.44 5.47 40.10
CA TYR A 5 32.14 4.52 39.00
C TYR A 5 30.64 4.23 38.80
N PHE A 6 29.75 4.66 39.70
CA PHE A 6 28.32 4.40 39.57
C PHE A 6 27.56 5.41 38.69
N ILE A 7 28.15 6.58 38.39
CA ILE A 7 27.49 7.62 37.58
C ILE A 7 27.71 7.39 36.08
N LEU A 8 28.75 6.66 35.69
CA LEU A 8 29.03 6.32 34.28
C LEU A 8 28.16 5.20 33.71
N LEU A 9 27.42 4.46 34.55
CA LEU A 9 26.51 3.39 34.13
C LEU A 9 25.08 3.86 33.83
N LEU A 10 24.71 5.09 34.23
CA LEU A 10 23.39 5.65 33.96
C LEU A 10 23.31 6.41 32.62
N ILE A 11 24.45 6.69 31.97
CA ILE A 11 24.48 7.41 30.69
C ILE A 11 24.37 6.44 29.48
N ALA A 12 24.50 5.13 29.70
CA ALA A 12 24.33 4.12 28.63
C ALA A 12 22.86 3.84 28.24
N PHE A 13 21.88 4.42 28.94
CA PHE A 13 20.45 4.21 28.67
C PHE A 13 19.78 5.33 27.88
N VAL A 14 20.53 6.32 27.38
CA VAL A 14 20.07 7.07 26.20
C VAL A 14 20.39 6.21 24.97
N SER A 15 19.78 5.02 24.95
CA SER A 15 19.62 4.26 23.72
C SER A 15 18.91 5.23 22.78
N CYS A 16 19.62 5.54 21.70
CA CYS A 16 19.07 6.19 20.55
C CYS A 16 17.84 5.35 20.19
N GLY A 17 16.65 5.84 20.55
CA GLY A 17 15.38 5.36 20.04
C GLY A 17 15.31 5.70 18.56
N GLY A 18 16.23 5.14 17.78
CA GLY A 18 16.20 5.13 16.35
C GLY A 18 14.91 4.43 16.02
N HIS A 19 13.91 5.19 15.57
CA HIS A 19 12.77 4.62 14.89
C HIS A 19 13.37 3.80 13.75
N SER A 20 13.44 2.48 13.92
CA SER A 20 13.99 1.63 12.88
C SER A 20 13.06 1.77 11.70
N ASN A 21 13.58 2.35 10.62
CA ASN A 21 12.82 2.40 9.38
C ASN A 21 12.73 0.95 8.88
N SER A 22 11.52 0.43 8.75
CA SER A 22 11.29 -0.90 8.18
C SER A 22 10.86 -0.75 6.73
N GLU A 23 11.49 -1.47 5.81
CA GLU A 23 11.11 -1.46 4.40
C GLU A 23 10.06 -2.52 4.12
N PHE A 24 9.06 -2.19 3.28
CA PHE A 24 8.18 -3.20 2.73
C PHE A 24 8.70 -3.67 1.38
N LYS A 25 8.84 -4.98 1.21
CA LYS A 25 9.34 -5.60 -0.02
C LYS A 25 8.21 -6.27 -0.76
N LEU A 26 8.17 -6.08 -2.09
CA LEU A 26 7.22 -6.78 -2.94
C LEU A 26 7.41 -8.29 -2.80
N GLN A 27 6.36 -8.97 -2.36
CA GLN A 27 6.37 -10.41 -2.10
C GLN A 27 5.69 -11.15 -3.25
N ASN A 28 4.45 -10.76 -3.57
CA ASN A 28 3.63 -11.44 -4.56
C ASN A 28 2.88 -10.45 -5.45
N SER A 29 2.50 -10.92 -6.64
CA SER A 29 1.62 -10.21 -7.57
C SER A 29 0.65 -11.22 -8.18
N PHE A 30 -0.64 -10.95 -8.03
CA PHE A 30 -1.71 -11.85 -8.43
C PHE A 30 -2.63 -11.14 -9.42
N GLN A 31 -2.89 -11.77 -10.56
CA GLN A 31 -3.98 -11.32 -11.43
C GLN A 31 -5.31 -11.68 -10.78
N ILE A 32 -6.23 -10.72 -10.70
CA ILE A 32 -7.55 -10.98 -10.14
C ILE A 32 -8.36 -11.81 -11.14
N LYS A 33 -8.87 -12.93 -10.64
CA LYS A 33 -9.90 -13.73 -11.29
C LYS A 33 -11.12 -13.74 -10.39
N LEU A 34 -12.30 -13.54 -10.98
CA LEU A 34 -13.54 -13.60 -10.23
C LEU A 34 -13.70 -15.02 -9.64
N GLN A 35 -14.23 -15.09 -8.42
CA GLN A 35 -14.52 -16.33 -7.67
C GLN A 35 -13.31 -17.08 -7.09
N ASP A 36 -12.07 -16.69 -7.40
CA ASP A 36 -10.87 -17.23 -6.76
C ASP A 36 -10.47 -16.40 -5.53
N SER A 37 -10.04 -17.07 -4.45
CA SER A 37 -9.46 -16.37 -3.31
C SER A 37 -7.96 -16.15 -3.50
N ILE A 38 -7.50 -14.94 -3.21
CA ILE A 38 -6.09 -14.53 -3.27
C ILE A 38 -5.58 -14.37 -1.85
N CYS A 39 -4.76 -15.31 -1.39
CA CYS A 39 -4.17 -15.25 -0.06
C CYS A 39 -2.74 -14.68 -0.13
N ILE A 40 -2.51 -13.58 0.59
CA ILE A 40 -1.18 -12.95 0.66
C ILE A 40 -0.28 -13.63 1.70
N ASN A 41 -0.89 -14.33 2.66
CA ASN A 41 -0.24 -15.20 3.62
C ASN A 41 -1.22 -16.31 4.06
N ALA A 42 -0.85 -17.13 5.05
CA ALA A 42 -1.67 -18.24 5.52
C ALA A 42 -3.02 -17.85 6.16
N LYS A 43 -3.18 -16.58 6.57
CA LYS A 43 -4.33 -16.09 7.33
C LYS A 43 -5.16 -15.08 6.54
N ASP A 44 -4.51 -14.21 5.78
CA ASP A 44 -5.11 -13.05 5.12
C ASP A 44 -5.40 -13.33 3.65
N CYS A 45 -6.68 -13.32 3.29
CA CYS A 45 -7.16 -13.61 1.94
C CYS A 45 -8.14 -12.55 1.44
N PHE A 46 -8.09 -12.32 0.13
CA PHE A 46 -8.97 -11.47 -0.62
C PHE A 46 -9.87 -12.29 -1.53
N TYR A 47 -11.07 -11.79 -1.77
CA TYR A 47 -12.01 -12.40 -2.71
C TYR A 47 -12.72 -11.29 -3.50
N PHE A 48 -12.94 -11.55 -4.79
CA PHE A 48 -13.55 -10.59 -5.70
C PHE A 48 -14.82 -11.17 -6.31
N SER A 49 -15.88 -10.37 -6.30
CA SER A 49 -17.12 -10.66 -7.02
C SER A 49 -17.64 -9.44 -7.75
N THR A 50 -18.56 -9.66 -8.68
CA THR A 50 -19.27 -8.60 -9.38
C THR A 50 -20.75 -8.59 -9.03
N ASP A 51 -21.43 -7.50 -9.33
CA ASP A 51 -22.88 -7.51 -9.47
C ASP A 51 -23.30 -8.27 -10.74
N SER A 52 -24.60 -8.49 -10.90
CA SER A 52 -25.16 -9.22 -12.06
C SER A 52 -24.89 -8.54 -13.40
N ASN A 53 -24.63 -7.23 -13.40
CA ASN A 53 -24.42 -6.42 -14.59
C ASN A 53 -22.94 -6.13 -14.87
N LEU A 54 -22.01 -6.64 -14.05
CA LEU A 54 -20.57 -6.40 -14.14
C LEU A 54 -20.18 -4.91 -14.04
N TYR A 55 -21.04 -4.08 -13.44
CA TYR A 55 -20.76 -2.66 -13.24
C TYR A 55 -19.94 -2.42 -11.98
N ARG A 56 -20.01 -3.30 -11.00
CA ARG A 56 -19.27 -3.11 -9.73
C ARG A 56 -18.45 -4.32 -9.42
N ILE A 57 -17.21 -4.09 -8.99
CA ILE A 57 -16.38 -5.10 -8.36
C ILE A 57 -16.38 -4.85 -6.85
N PHE A 58 -16.70 -5.89 -6.10
CA PHE A 58 -16.66 -5.92 -4.66
C PHE A 58 -15.40 -6.64 -4.20
N MET A 59 -14.60 -5.97 -3.38
CA MET A 59 -13.44 -6.57 -2.73
C MET A 59 -13.81 -6.97 -1.31
N TYR A 60 -13.63 -8.25 -1.02
CA TYR A 60 -13.81 -8.82 0.31
C TYR A 60 -12.46 -9.16 0.90
N PHE A 61 -12.33 -8.94 2.20
CA PHE A 61 -11.20 -9.39 3.00
C PHE A 61 -11.68 -10.42 4.02
N SER A 62 -10.87 -11.45 4.25
CA SER A 62 -11.08 -12.41 5.32
C SER A 62 -9.75 -12.74 6.00
N ASN A 63 -9.79 -12.82 7.32
CA ASN A 63 -8.69 -13.30 8.15
C ASN A 63 -9.12 -14.57 8.89
N ALA A 64 -8.34 -15.64 8.77
CA ALA A 64 -8.65 -16.95 9.34
C ALA A 64 -8.82 -16.94 10.87
N GLU A 65 -8.15 -16.03 11.58
CA GLU A 65 -8.21 -15.92 13.05
C GLU A 65 -9.42 -15.10 13.50
N LEU A 66 -9.80 -14.08 12.72
CA LEU A 66 -10.95 -13.21 13.03
C LEU A 66 -12.30 -13.80 12.56
N LYS A 67 -12.29 -14.85 11.73
CA LYS A 67 -13.46 -15.60 11.22
C LYS A 67 -14.51 -14.76 10.48
N GLU A 68 -14.19 -13.52 10.11
CA GLU A 68 -15.10 -12.62 9.41
C GLU A 68 -14.66 -12.43 7.97
N LYS A 69 -15.60 -12.54 7.03
CA LYS A 69 -15.47 -12.03 5.65
C LYS A 69 -16.24 -10.72 5.59
N LYS A 70 -15.55 -9.64 5.21
CA LYS A 70 -16.14 -8.30 5.14
C LYS A 70 -15.85 -7.67 3.78
N ILE A 71 -16.83 -6.95 3.24
CA ILE A 71 -16.60 -6.05 2.11
C ILE A 71 -15.71 -4.93 2.63
N ILE A 72 -14.61 -4.67 1.93
CA ILE A 72 -13.65 -3.61 2.28
C ILE A 72 -13.59 -2.49 1.26
N ASP A 73 -13.98 -2.76 0.02
CA ASP A 73 -14.03 -1.74 -1.02
C ASP A 73 -14.99 -2.14 -2.14
N THR A 74 -15.42 -1.15 -2.91
CA THR A 74 -16.26 -1.32 -4.09
C THR A 74 -15.83 -0.30 -5.13
N VAL A 75 -15.56 -0.78 -6.34
CA VAL A 75 -15.17 0.09 -7.45
C VAL A 75 -16.21 0.00 -8.55
N ASP A 76 -16.55 1.16 -9.10
CA ASP A 76 -17.41 1.26 -10.26
C ASP A 76 -16.60 0.98 -11.53
N PHE A 77 -17.28 0.39 -12.51
CA PHE A 77 -16.77 -0.10 -13.79
C PHE A 77 -15.80 -1.28 -13.63
N SER A 78 -16.02 -2.35 -14.37
CA SER A 78 -15.06 -3.46 -14.45
C SER A 78 -13.81 -2.97 -15.20
N PRO A 79 -12.63 -2.84 -14.54
CA PRO A 79 -11.41 -2.42 -15.19
C PRO A 79 -10.98 -3.45 -16.23
N TYR A 80 -10.27 -3.02 -17.27
CA TYR A 80 -9.74 -3.93 -18.30
C TYR A 80 -8.76 -4.95 -17.72
N LYS A 81 -8.07 -4.53 -16.66
CA LYS A 81 -7.07 -5.34 -15.97
C LYS A 81 -7.06 -4.99 -14.50
N SER A 82 -6.86 -6.01 -13.68
CA SER A 82 -6.81 -5.84 -12.24
C SER A 82 -5.87 -6.82 -11.57
N LYS A 83 -5.04 -6.31 -10.65
CA LYS A 83 -4.03 -7.08 -9.94
C LYS A 83 -3.95 -6.68 -8.48
N ILE A 84 -3.59 -7.65 -7.64
CA ILE A 84 -3.21 -7.45 -6.25
C ILE A 84 -1.71 -7.65 -6.10
N HIS A 85 -1.04 -6.67 -5.52
CA HIS A 85 0.37 -6.74 -5.15
C HIS A 85 0.48 -6.68 -3.63
N SER A 86 1.21 -7.60 -3.02
CA SER A 86 1.46 -7.60 -1.59
C SER A 86 2.91 -7.23 -1.31
N PHE A 87 3.10 -6.25 -0.44
CA PHE A 87 4.40 -5.83 0.08
C PHE A 87 4.45 -6.20 1.56
N GLN A 88 5.47 -6.95 1.96
CA GLN A 88 5.62 -7.47 3.32
C GLN A 88 6.68 -6.66 4.08
N SER A 89 6.40 -6.33 5.34
CA SER A 89 7.37 -5.69 6.23
C SER A 89 8.51 -6.64 6.59
N GLU A 90 9.69 -6.12 6.94
CA GLU A 90 10.85 -6.97 7.24
C GLU A 90 10.65 -7.91 8.45
N ASN A 91 9.79 -7.53 9.39
CA ASN A 91 9.43 -8.36 10.55
C ASN A 91 8.27 -9.33 10.27
N ASN A 92 7.70 -9.33 9.05
CA ASN A 92 6.57 -10.17 8.63
C ASN A 92 5.25 -9.96 9.41
N GLU A 93 5.13 -8.86 10.15
CA GLU A 93 3.96 -8.56 10.98
C GLU A 93 2.92 -7.69 10.27
N SER A 94 3.30 -7.01 9.19
CA SER A 94 2.40 -6.10 8.48
C SER A 94 2.61 -6.16 6.96
N TYR A 95 1.57 -5.76 6.24
CA TYR A 95 1.56 -5.78 4.78
C TYR A 95 0.97 -4.47 4.25
N VAL A 96 1.56 -3.96 3.18
CA VAL A 96 0.89 -2.99 2.31
C VAL A 96 0.40 -3.74 1.07
N VAL A 97 -0.87 -3.57 0.75
CA VAL A 97 -1.49 -4.19 -0.42
C VAL A 97 -1.87 -3.11 -1.41
N LEU A 98 -1.44 -3.27 -2.65
CA LEU A 98 -1.87 -2.44 -3.77
C LEU A 98 -2.85 -3.22 -4.62
N TRP A 99 -4.04 -2.68 -4.81
CA TRP A 99 -4.97 -3.12 -5.83
C TRP A 99 -4.86 -2.19 -7.03
N GLU A 100 -4.15 -2.66 -8.06
CA GLU A 100 -4.00 -1.96 -9.33
C GLU A 100 -5.23 -2.24 -10.20
N THR A 101 -5.86 -1.19 -10.70
CA THR A 101 -6.92 -1.24 -11.71
C THR A 101 -6.53 -0.39 -12.92
N GLU A 102 -6.76 -0.91 -14.11
CA GLU A 102 -6.53 -0.22 -15.38
C GLU A 102 -7.86 0.12 -16.05
N TYR A 103 -8.16 1.41 -16.17
CA TYR A 103 -9.30 1.93 -16.92
C TYR A 103 -8.84 2.57 -18.23
N GLU A 104 -9.81 2.98 -19.07
CA GLU A 104 -9.54 3.50 -20.42
C GLU A 104 -8.60 4.70 -20.45
N PHE A 105 -8.70 5.57 -19.44
CA PHE A 105 -8.01 6.87 -19.45
C PHE A 105 -7.02 7.05 -18.32
N TYR A 106 -7.00 6.17 -17.32
CA TYR A 106 -6.09 6.27 -16.19
C TYR A 106 -6.00 4.95 -15.42
N PRO A 107 -4.86 4.69 -14.76
CA PRO A 107 -4.72 3.64 -13.78
C PRO A 107 -5.15 4.20 -12.43
N LEU A 108 -5.67 3.33 -11.58
CA LEU A 108 -5.99 3.69 -10.22
C LEU A 108 -5.45 2.61 -9.29
N ILE A 109 -4.70 3.02 -8.29
CA ILE A 109 -4.15 2.09 -7.31
C ILE A 109 -4.80 2.37 -5.96
N TYR A 110 -5.56 1.40 -5.48
CA TYR A 110 -6.07 1.42 -4.11
C TYR A 110 -5.02 0.83 -3.19
N VAL A 111 -4.72 1.54 -2.12
CA VAL A 111 -3.68 1.17 -1.16
C VAL A 111 -4.34 0.76 0.14
N TYR A 112 -3.94 -0.40 0.67
CA TYR A 112 -4.40 -0.92 1.95
C TYR A 112 -3.23 -1.26 2.87
N PHE A 113 -3.43 -1.13 4.16
CA PHE A 113 -2.51 -1.56 5.20
C PHE A 113 -3.14 -2.66 6.04
N ILE A 114 -2.42 -3.76 6.22
CA ILE A 114 -2.83 -4.89 7.07
C ILE A 114 -1.86 -5.00 8.24
N THR A 115 -2.39 -5.04 9.45
CA THR A 115 -1.63 -5.32 10.68
C THR A 115 -2.50 -6.07 11.67
N ALA A 116 -1.95 -7.12 12.29
CA ALA A 116 -2.66 -7.97 13.24
C ALA A 116 -4.04 -8.46 12.72
N GLY A 117 -4.09 -8.86 11.44
CA GLY A 117 -5.30 -9.35 10.77
C GLY A 117 -6.37 -8.28 10.50
N LYS A 118 -6.13 -7.01 10.83
CA LYS A 118 -7.03 -5.89 10.52
C LYS A 118 -6.54 -5.19 9.27
N ILE A 119 -7.48 -4.78 8.43
CA ILE A 119 -7.24 -4.06 7.19
C ILE A 119 -7.78 -2.64 7.26
N VAL A 120 -7.01 -1.68 6.74
CA VAL A 120 -7.40 -0.28 6.61
C VAL A 120 -7.08 0.19 5.20
N LYS A 121 -8.02 0.89 4.55
CA LYS A 121 -7.76 1.60 3.30
C LYS A 121 -6.91 2.84 3.59
N ILE A 122 -5.72 2.89 3.02
CA ILE A 122 -4.83 4.04 3.07
C ILE A 122 -5.39 5.17 2.20
N GLY A 123 -5.81 4.83 0.98
CA GLY A 123 -6.30 5.78 0.01
C GLY A 123 -6.10 5.29 -1.41
N GLU A 124 -6.13 6.24 -2.34
CA GLU A 124 -6.09 6.02 -3.77
C GLU A 124 -4.96 6.82 -4.41
N LEU A 125 -4.25 6.23 -5.36
CA LEU A 125 -3.17 6.84 -6.09
C LEU A 125 -3.47 6.78 -7.59
N LEU A 126 -3.73 7.95 -8.19
CA LEU A 126 -3.78 8.13 -9.63
C LEU A 126 -2.35 8.43 -10.10
N ILE A 127 -1.61 7.38 -10.43
CA ILE A 127 -0.21 7.47 -10.83
C ILE A 127 0.03 6.79 -12.16
N SER A 128 0.73 7.42 -13.08
CA SER A 128 1.11 6.81 -14.36
C SER A 128 2.55 7.15 -14.73
N LEU A 129 3.14 6.39 -15.64
CA LEU A 129 4.41 6.79 -16.22
C LEU A 129 4.25 8.06 -17.08
N PRO A 130 5.26 8.95 -17.13
CA PRO A 130 5.27 10.07 -18.04
C PRO A 130 5.36 9.54 -19.47
N CYS A 131 4.25 9.56 -20.20
CA CYS A 131 4.24 9.16 -21.59
C CYS A 131 3.85 10.35 -22.48
N GLN A 132 4.59 10.54 -23.57
CA GLN A 132 4.29 11.58 -24.58
C GLN A 132 3.34 11.09 -25.67
N SER A 133 3.04 9.77 -25.78
CA SER A 133 2.26 9.23 -26.91
C SER A 133 1.36 8.00 -26.68
N CYS A 134 1.29 7.34 -25.51
CA CYS A 134 0.80 5.94 -25.49
C CYS A 134 -0.32 5.62 -24.49
N GLU A 135 -1.39 5.07 -25.07
CA GLU A 135 -2.19 3.85 -24.81
C GLU A 135 -2.00 2.98 -23.56
N SER A 136 -0.96 3.14 -22.73
CA SER A 136 -0.83 2.38 -21.48
C SER A 136 -0.40 3.31 -20.37
N PHE A 137 -1.25 3.41 -19.36
CA PHE A 137 -1.01 4.29 -18.22
C PHE A 137 -0.39 3.55 -17.02
N GLU A 138 -0.13 2.25 -17.10
CA GLU A 138 0.35 1.45 -15.96
C GLU A 138 1.68 1.99 -15.39
N TYR A 139 1.74 2.16 -14.07
CA TYR A 139 2.99 2.42 -13.37
C TYR A 139 3.62 1.10 -12.90
N PRO A 140 4.92 0.84 -13.19
CA PRO A 140 5.58 -0.40 -12.79
C PRO A 140 5.68 -0.51 -11.27
N ILE A 141 4.86 -1.37 -10.67
CA ILE A 141 4.78 -1.57 -9.21
C ILE A 141 6.13 -1.90 -8.55
N LYS A 142 7.04 -2.55 -9.27
CA LYS A 142 8.42 -2.82 -8.81
C LYS A 142 9.26 -1.55 -8.59
N ASP A 143 8.85 -0.43 -9.18
CA ASP A 143 9.50 0.88 -9.07
C ASP A 143 8.81 1.75 -8.00
N ILE A 144 8.08 1.13 -7.06
CA ILE A 144 7.53 1.75 -5.85
C ILE A 144 8.37 1.30 -4.65
N ARG A 145 8.73 2.26 -3.80
CA ARG A 145 9.40 2.01 -2.52
C ARG A 145 8.52 2.44 -1.37
N MET A 146 8.36 1.55 -0.38
CA MET A 146 7.52 1.77 0.79
C MET A 146 8.33 1.61 2.07
N LEU A 147 8.29 2.62 2.94
CA LEU A 147 9.02 2.64 4.20
C LEU A 147 8.09 2.94 5.36
N GLN A 148 8.14 2.11 6.41
CA GLN A 148 7.53 2.42 7.69
C GLN A 148 8.49 3.24 8.56
N LYS A 149 8.02 4.40 9.03
CA LYS A 149 8.72 5.30 9.96
C LYS A 149 7.81 5.58 11.16
N GLY A 150 7.93 4.77 12.20
CA GLY A 150 6.98 4.78 13.33
C GLY A 150 5.56 4.44 12.83
N MET A 151 4.62 5.36 13.04
CA MET A 151 3.23 5.21 12.58
C MET A 151 3.02 5.63 11.13
N ASN A 152 4.04 6.16 10.45
CA ASN A 152 3.91 6.61 9.07
C ASN A 152 4.37 5.53 8.08
N ILE A 153 3.63 5.37 6.98
CA ILE A 153 4.01 4.59 5.81
C ILE A 153 4.24 5.60 4.68
N GLU A 154 5.49 5.75 4.26
CA GLU A 154 5.91 6.59 3.15
C GLU A 154 5.96 5.75 1.87
N ILE A 155 5.18 6.13 0.87
CA ILE A 155 5.18 5.54 -0.47
C ILE A 155 5.89 6.54 -1.39
N SER A 156 6.92 6.06 -2.09
CA SER A 156 7.76 6.87 -2.97
C SER A 156 8.00 6.15 -4.30
N PHE A 157 8.28 6.93 -5.34
CA PHE A 157 8.40 6.44 -6.71
C PHE A 157 9.84 6.53 -7.19
N LEU A 158 10.38 5.42 -7.69
CA LEU A 158 11.78 5.30 -8.13
C LEU A 158 12.02 5.80 -9.56
N LYS A 159 10.95 6.20 -10.26
CA LYS A 159 10.98 6.84 -11.58
C LYS A 159 10.15 8.11 -11.57
N ASP A 160 10.33 8.92 -12.60
CA ASP A 160 9.43 10.03 -12.89
C ASP A 160 8.00 9.49 -13.01
N VAL A 161 7.02 10.25 -12.51
CA VAL A 161 5.63 9.83 -12.42
C VAL A 161 4.70 11.00 -12.69
N ASN A 162 3.64 10.77 -13.46
CA ASN A 162 2.49 11.67 -13.52
C ASN A 162 1.57 11.33 -12.35
N TYR A 163 1.21 12.31 -11.54
CA TYR A 163 0.30 12.14 -10.42
C TYR A 163 -0.84 13.14 -10.49
N LYS A 164 -2.06 12.66 -10.24
CA LYS A 164 -3.25 13.48 -10.07
C LYS A 164 -3.75 13.35 -8.62
N PRO A 165 -3.70 14.43 -7.82
CA PRO A 165 -4.28 14.41 -6.48
C PRO A 165 -5.78 14.13 -6.54
N SER A 166 -6.34 13.41 -5.57
CA SER A 166 -7.77 13.05 -5.55
C SER A 166 -8.71 14.26 -5.62
N ASN A 167 -8.29 15.42 -5.08
CA ASN A 167 -9.04 16.68 -5.11
C ASN A 167 -8.59 17.63 -6.22
N GLY A 168 -7.62 17.21 -7.04
CA GLY A 168 -7.06 18.00 -8.13
C GLY A 168 -7.68 17.61 -9.47
N ASN A 169 -7.80 18.59 -10.36
CA ASN A 169 -8.31 18.34 -11.71
C ASN A 169 -7.19 18.02 -12.71
N GLU A 170 -5.95 18.37 -12.38
CA GLU A 170 -4.80 18.34 -13.28
C GLU A 170 -3.79 17.26 -12.91
N TRP A 171 -3.11 16.74 -13.94
CA TRP A 171 -1.97 15.86 -13.80
C TRP A 171 -0.70 16.69 -13.67
N HIS A 172 0.18 16.30 -12.75
CA HIS A 172 1.48 16.92 -12.58
C HIS A 172 2.59 15.90 -12.72
N LEU A 173 3.65 16.29 -13.44
CA LEU A 173 4.86 15.49 -13.56
C LEU A 173 5.76 15.71 -12.33
N TYR A 174 6.06 14.64 -11.61
CA TYR A 174 7.04 14.62 -10.54
C TYR A 174 8.27 13.85 -10.96
N LYS A 175 9.45 14.38 -10.61
CA LYS A 175 10.71 13.66 -10.79
C LYS A 175 10.83 12.50 -9.79
N ALA A 176 11.60 11.48 -10.16
CA ALA A 176 11.89 10.34 -9.28
C ALA A 176 12.25 10.79 -7.86
N GLY A 177 11.62 10.16 -6.86
CA GLY A 177 11.83 10.45 -5.44
C GLY A 177 11.24 11.76 -4.89
N MET A 178 10.72 12.64 -5.75
CA MET A 178 10.14 13.93 -5.31
C MET A 178 8.73 13.76 -4.73
N LEU A 179 7.89 12.94 -5.36
CA LEU A 179 6.56 12.64 -4.86
C LEU A 179 6.64 11.60 -3.74
N LYS A 180 6.05 11.96 -2.59
CA LYS A 180 5.95 11.10 -1.40
C LYS A 180 4.53 11.18 -0.87
N CYS A 181 3.86 10.03 -0.81
CA CYS A 181 2.55 9.90 -0.18
C CYS A 181 2.76 9.33 1.22
N ILE A 182 2.30 10.02 2.25
CA ILE A 182 2.56 9.64 3.64
C ILE A 182 1.25 9.29 4.32
N PHE A 183 1.05 8.01 4.58
CA PHE A 183 -0.06 7.54 5.39
C PHE A 183 0.32 7.47 6.85
N ASN A 184 -0.54 7.91 7.75
CA ASN A 184 -0.35 7.72 9.18
C ASN A 184 -1.35 6.68 9.72
N ALA A 185 -0.83 5.54 10.18
CA ALA A 185 -1.59 4.37 10.64
C ALA A 185 -2.34 4.59 11.96
N GLU A 186 -2.01 5.63 12.72
CA GLU A 186 -2.75 5.99 13.93
C GLU A 186 -4.01 6.80 13.61
N THR A 187 -3.87 7.78 12.71
CA THR A 187 -4.95 8.71 12.34
C THR A 187 -5.76 8.23 11.14
N ASN A 188 -5.30 7.19 10.43
CA ASN A 188 -5.84 6.70 9.17
C ASN A 188 -5.98 7.81 8.11
N LYS A 189 -4.98 8.71 8.04
CA LYS A 189 -4.96 9.82 7.09
C LYS A 189 -3.78 9.70 6.14
N LEU A 190 -4.07 9.83 4.85
CA LEU A 190 -3.09 10.05 3.79
C LEU A 190 -2.80 11.54 3.65
N LYS A 191 -1.52 11.89 3.56
CA LYS A 191 -1.01 13.24 3.32
C LYS A 191 -0.13 13.28 2.08
#